data_AF-A0A660ZA95-F1
#
_entry.id   AF-A0A660ZA95-F1
#
_cell.length_a   1.000
_cell.length_b   1.000
_cell.length_c   1.000
_cell.angle_alpha   90.00
_cell.angle_beta   90.00
_cell.angle_gamma   90.00
#
_symmetry.space_group_name_H-M   'P 1'
#
loop_
_entity.id
_entity.type
_entity.pdbx_description
1 polymer ?
#
loop_
_entity_poly.entity_id
_entity_poly.type
_entity_poly.pdbx_seq_one_letter_code
_entity_poly.pdbx_strand_id
1 'polypeptide(L)'
;MMEKLSNYVSYCGLYCKLCSFIALIPKQARALMETMRKGGWEYFGEYEFPEFKDFWKLLGKLSEFDKTVSGCRDSCGPPDCEIRRCAREHGVITCAFCPDFPCDLIREMDKKYPIIIKNLERQKEIGLEKWIEKQEKLAQAAHSYQEILKE
;
A
#
# COMPACT_ATOMS: atom_id res chain seq x y z
N MET A 1 -26.30 6.51 -1.91
CA MET A 1 -26.18 5.32 -1.04
C MET A 1 -24.72 4.87 -1.15
N MET A 2 -23.88 5.12 -0.15
CA MET A 2 -22.45 4.79 -0.19
C MET A 2 -22.27 3.27 -0.05
N GLU A 3 -22.50 2.53 -1.13
CA GLU A 3 -22.15 1.12 -1.20
C GLU A 3 -20.62 0.98 -1.10
N LYS A 4 -20.16 0.40 0.01
CA LYS A 4 -18.79 -0.05 0.32
C LYS A 4 -17.68 0.56 -0.54
N LEU A 5 -17.30 1.79 -0.20
CA LEU A 5 -16.03 2.36 -0.62
C LEU A 5 -14.89 1.39 -0.29
N SER A 6 -14.02 1.15 -1.26
CA SER A 6 -12.92 0.18 -1.15
C SER A 6 -12.02 0.50 0.05
N ASN A 7 -11.77 -0.48 0.93
CA ASN A 7 -10.86 -0.34 2.08
C ASN A 7 -9.42 0.03 1.67
N TYR A 8 -9.10 -0.14 0.38
CA TYR A 8 -7.79 0.20 -0.19
C TYR A 8 -7.64 1.69 -0.52
N VAL A 9 -8.68 2.51 -0.43
CA VAL A 9 -8.57 3.97 -0.55
C VAL A 9 -7.91 4.52 0.71
N SER A 10 -6.73 5.12 0.59
CA SER A 10 -6.10 5.79 1.74
C SER A 10 -6.64 7.20 1.96
N TYR A 11 -6.41 7.75 3.16
CA TYR A 11 -6.74 9.14 3.45
C TYR A 11 -5.89 10.13 2.66
N CYS A 12 -4.59 9.83 2.48
CA CYS A 12 -3.62 10.69 1.79
C CYS A 12 -3.72 10.64 0.25
N GLY A 13 -4.67 9.92 -0.33
CA GLY A 13 -4.86 9.90 -1.79
C GLY A 13 -4.04 8.84 -2.53
N LEU A 14 -3.33 7.97 -1.82
CA LEU A 14 -2.79 6.73 -2.37
C LEU A 14 -3.86 5.63 -2.43
N TYR A 15 -3.63 4.64 -3.29
CA TYR A 15 -4.41 3.43 -3.41
C TYR A 15 -3.57 2.23 -2.95
N CYS A 16 -3.99 1.55 -1.89
CA CYS A 16 -3.17 0.56 -1.20
C CYS A 16 -2.78 -0.63 -2.10
N LYS A 17 -3.61 -1.01 -3.07
CA LYS A 17 -3.24 -2.07 -4.03
C LYS A 17 -2.10 -1.70 -4.98
N LEU A 18 -1.68 -0.44 -5.02
CA LEU A 18 -0.50 0.03 -5.75
C LEU A 18 0.71 0.26 -4.82
N CYS A 19 0.54 0.12 -3.49
CA CYS A 19 1.66 0.30 -2.56
C CYS A 19 2.53 -0.96 -2.49
N SER A 20 3.77 -0.81 -2.05
CA SER A 20 4.72 -1.93 -1.99
C SER A 20 4.26 -3.09 -1.10
N PHE A 21 3.51 -2.81 -0.02
CA PHE A 21 3.02 -3.85 0.90
C PHE A 21 2.10 -4.86 0.23
N ILE A 22 1.28 -4.42 -0.74
CA ILE A 22 0.27 -5.26 -1.39
C ILE A 22 0.71 -5.62 -2.81
N ALA A 23 1.14 -4.65 -3.60
CA ALA A 23 1.44 -4.83 -5.02
C ALA A 23 2.76 -5.57 -5.25
N LEU A 24 3.75 -5.30 -4.39
CA LEU A 24 5.14 -5.65 -4.66
C LEU A 24 5.59 -6.76 -3.73
N ILE A 25 5.87 -6.46 -2.46
CA ILE A 25 6.49 -7.37 -1.46
C ILE A 25 6.03 -8.83 -1.55
N PRO A 26 4.72 -9.17 -1.65
CA PRO A 26 4.27 -10.56 -1.80
C PRO A 26 4.86 -11.27 -3.02
N LYS A 27 4.93 -10.58 -4.16
CA LYS A 27 5.50 -11.10 -5.42
C LYS A 27 6.99 -11.39 -5.26
N GLN A 28 7.77 -10.45 -4.75
CA GLN A 28 9.20 -10.64 -4.51
C GLN A 28 9.46 -11.74 -3.47
N ALA A 29 8.67 -11.77 -2.39
CA ALA A 29 8.79 -12.79 -1.37
C ALA A 29 8.55 -14.19 -1.95
N ARG A 30 7.49 -14.38 -2.73
CA ARG A 30 7.22 -15.64 -3.44
C ARG A 30 8.34 -16.02 -4.40
N ALA A 31 8.85 -15.07 -5.19
CA ALA A 31 9.92 -15.32 -6.15
C ALA A 31 11.24 -15.72 -5.47
N LEU A 32 11.59 -15.08 -4.36
CA LEU A 32 12.76 -15.43 -3.57
C LEU A 32 12.58 -16.81 -2.93
N MET A 33 11.43 -17.09 -2.31
CA MET A 33 11.14 -18.42 -1.76
C MET A 33 11.25 -19.51 -2.81
N GLU A 34 10.69 -19.30 -4.00
CA GLU A 34 10.78 -20.28 -5.09
C GLU A 34 12.24 -20.55 -5.49
N THR A 35 13.04 -19.50 -5.64
CA THR A 35 14.48 -19.60 -5.94
C THR A 35 15.22 -20.40 -4.87
N MET A 36 14.98 -20.09 -3.60
CA MET A 36 15.63 -20.76 -2.46
C MET A 36 15.18 -22.22 -2.30
N ARG A 37 13.90 -22.52 -2.55
CA ARG A 37 13.41 -23.91 -2.58
C ARG A 37 14.10 -24.74 -3.65
N LYS A 38 14.22 -24.21 -4.87
CA LYS A 38 14.96 -24.88 -5.97
C LYS A 38 16.43 -25.10 -5.60
N GLY A 39 17.01 -24.20 -4.82
CA GLY A 39 18.36 -24.34 -4.29
C GLY A 39 18.49 -25.29 -3.09
N GLY A 40 17.40 -25.85 -2.55
CA GLY A 40 17.43 -26.77 -1.41
C GLY A 40 17.63 -26.10 -0.04
N TRP A 41 17.45 -24.78 0.06
CA TRP A 41 17.70 -24.02 1.29
C TRP A 41 16.85 -24.47 2.49
N GLU A 42 15.71 -25.11 2.25
CA GLU A 42 14.90 -25.71 3.31
C GLU A 42 15.62 -26.83 4.07
N TYR A 43 16.65 -27.43 3.48
CA TYR A 43 17.42 -28.53 4.10
C TYR A 43 18.69 -28.06 4.80
N PHE A 44 19.29 -26.93 4.35
CA PHE A 44 20.59 -26.51 4.87
C PHE A 44 20.67 -25.05 5.32
N GLY A 45 19.64 -24.24 5.09
CA GLY A 45 19.66 -22.81 5.40
C GLY A 45 20.00 -22.53 6.86
N GLU A 46 19.49 -23.34 7.80
CA GLU A 46 19.80 -23.21 9.24
C GLU A 46 21.26 -23.55 9.58
N TYR A 47 21.96 -24.36 8.77
CA TYR A 47 23.39 -24.63 8.96
C TYR A 47 24.26 -23.46 8.47
N GLU A 48 23.85 -22.76 7.40
CA GLU A 48 24.57 -21.60 6.85
C GLU A 48 24.27 -20.32 7.65
N PHE A 49 23.01 -20.15 8.07
CA PHE A 49 22.54 -18.99 8.81
C PHE A 49 21.63 -19.44 9.96
N PRO A 50 22.04 -19.28 11.23
CA PRO A 50 21.21 -19.63 12.38
C PRO A 50 19.82 -18.96 12.37
N GLU A 51 19.72 -17.76 11.79
CA GLU A 51 18.49 -16.97 11.67
C GLU A 51 17.58 -17.43 10.52
N PHE A 52 18.01 -18.40 9.70
CA PHE A 52 17.29 -18.82 8.50
C PHE A 52 15.84 -19.21 8.78
N LYS A 53 15.59 -19.90 9.90
CA LYS A 53 14.25 -20.31 10.28
C LYS A 53 13.30 -19.14 10.49
N ASP A 54 13.76 -18.11 11.17
CA ASP A 54 12.97 -16.89 11.43
C ASP A 54 12.81 -16.08 10.15
N PHE A 55 13.87 -15.98 9.34
CA PHE A 55 13.81 -15.40 8.01
C PHE A 55 12.79 -16.10 7.12
N TRP A 56 12.81 -17.43 7.06
CA TRP A 56 11.90 -18.24 6.23
C TRP A 56 10.44 -18.04 6.65
N LYS A 57 10.20 -18.03 7.97
CA LYS A 57 8.88 -17.74 8.53
C LYS A 57 8.40 -16.32 8.22
N LEU A 58 9.27 -15.32 8.32
CA LEU A 58 8.94 -13.94 7.95
C LEU A 58 8.65 -13.83 6.46
N LEU A 59 9.48 -14.44 5.61
CA LEU A 59 9.32 -14.43 4.17
C LEU A 59 7.99 -15.06 3.73
N GLY A 60 7.60 -16.16 4.38
CA GLY A 60 6.28 -16.78 4.18
C GLY A 60 5.10 -15.92 4.66
N LYS A 61 5.29 -15.01 5.61
CA LYS A 61 4.25 -14.01 5.96
C LYS A 61 4.19 -12.92 4.90
N LEU A 62 5.34 -12.40 4.48
CA LEU A 62 5.44 -11.36 3.45
C LEU A 62 4.81 -11.82 2.13
N SER A 63 4.96 -13.11 1.79
CA SER A 63 4.37 -13.71 0.59
C SER A 63 2.85 -13.74 0.56
N GLU A 64 2.18 -13.41 1.67
CA GLU A 64 0.72 -13.48 1.82
C GLU A 64 0.09 -12.12 2.17
N PHE A 65 0.86 -11.01 2.14
CA PHE A 65 0.32 -9.68 2.48
C PHE A 65 -0.79 -9.22 1.54
N ASP A 66 -0.77 -9.62 0.26
CA ASP A 66 -1.83 -9.35 -0.71
C ASP A 66 -3.18 -10.01 -0.34
N LYS A 67 -3.16 -11.02 0.54
CA LYS A 67 -4.36 -11.73 1.02
C LYS A 67 -4.74 -11.35 2.45
N THR A 68 -3.77 -10.95 3.25
CA THR A 68 -3.93 -10.75 4.70
C THR A 68 -4.02 -9.29 5.13
N VAL A 69 -3.65 -8.34 4.25
CA VAL A 69 -3.68 -6.91 4.53
C VAL A 69 -4.84 -6.23 3.81
N SER A 70 -5.74 -5.60 4.58
CA SER A 70 -6.94 -4.92 4.06
C SER A 70 -6.76 -3.41 3.79
N GLY A 71 -5.51 -2.92 3.82
CA GLY A 71 -5.17 -1.52 3.55
C GLY A 71 -4.84 -0.70 4.81
N CYS A 72 -4.48 0.58 4.61
CA CYS A 72 -3.98 1.44 5.69
C CYS A 72 -5.05 1.93 6.66
N ARG A 73 -6.33 1.75 6.34
CA ARG A 73 -7.45 2.12 7.22
C ARG A 73 -7.59 1.18 8.41
N ASP A 74 -7.24 -0.08 8.23
CA ASP A 74 -7.37 -1.10 9.25
C ASP A 74 -6.05 -1.25 10.02
N SER A 75 -5.02 -1.84 9.39
CA SER A 75 -3.81 -2.27 10.11
C SER A 75 -2.49 -2.06 9.37
N CYS A 76 -2.50 -1.59 8.11
CA CYS A 76 -1.26 -1.41 7.35
C CYS A 76 -0.55 -0.09 7.68
N GLY A 77 0.79 -0.12 7.69
CA GLY A 77 1.66 1.03 7.89
C GLY A 77 1.90 1.37 9.37
N PRO A 78 2.61 2.48 9.65
CA PRO A 78 2.93 2.89 11.02
C PRO A 78 1.66 3.09 11.85
N PRO A 79 1.58 2.59 13.09
CA PRO A 79 0.37 2.71 13.92
C PRO A 79 0.03 4.16 14.27
N ASP A 80 1.04 5.02 14.34
CA ASP A 80 1.03 6.45 14.68
C ASP A 80 0.89 7.38 13.47
N CYS A 81 0.44 6.88 12.31
CA CYS A 81 0.23 7.71 11.12
C CYS A 81 -0.67 8.94 11.40
N GLU A 82 -0.07 10.13 11.38
CA GLU A 82 -0.75 11.39 11.74
C GLU A 82 -1.86 11.76 10.76
N ILE A 83 -1.68 11.52 9.46
CA ILE A 83 -2.72 11.77 8.45
C ILE A 83 -3.95 10.92 8.73
N ARG A 84 -3.76 9.65 9.13
CA ARG A 84 -4.87 8.74 9.47
C ARG A 84 -5.60 9.21 10.72
N ARG A 85 -4.87 9.64 11.76
CA ARG A 85 -5.47 10.20 12.98
C ARG A 85 -6.28 11.47 12.66
N CYS A 86 -5.64 12.44 12.01
CA CYS A 86 -6.25 13.71 11.62
C CYS A 86 -7.50 13.52 10.74
N ALA A 87 -7.44 12.66 9.73
CA ALA A 87 -8.59 12.41 8.85
C ALA A 87 -9.78 11.76 9.57
N ARG A 88 -9.52 10.90 10.56
CA ARG A 88 -10.57 10.32 11.42
C ARG A 88 -11.22 11.39 12.31
N GLU A 89 -10.42 12.28 12.89
CA GLU A 89 -10.91 13.39 13.72
C GLU A 89 -11.77 14.37 12.91
N HIS A 90 -11.38 14.68 11.67
CA HIS A 90 -12.16 15.52 10.76
C HIS A 90 -13.36 14.81 10.11
N GLY A 91 -13.49 13.49 10.29
CA GLY A 91 -14.57 12.70 9.68
C GLY A 91 -14.52 12.65 8.14
N VAL A 92 -13.36 12.88 7.53
CA VAL A 92 -13.23 12.90 6.07
C VAL A 92 -12.92 11.52 5.50
N ILE A 93 -13.55 11.19 4.37
CA ILE A 93 -13.29 9.92 3.68
C ILE A 93 -11.87 9.94 3.13
N THR A 94 -11.49 10.98 2.40
CA THR A 94 -10.10 11.26 1.98
C THR A 94 -9.80 12.73 2.19
N CYS A 95 -8.52 13.09 2.21
CA CYS A 95 -8.12 14.49 2.35
C CYS A 95 -8.59 15.37 1.17
N ALA A 96 -9.05 14.79 0.05
CA ALA A 96 -9.58 15.52 -1.09
C ALA A 96 -10.84 16.34 -0.72
N PHE A 97 -11.55 15.89 0.31
CA PHE A 97 -12.76 16.51 0.83
C PHE A 97 -12.54 17.20 2.18
N CYS A 98 -11.28 17.35 2.61
CA CYS A 98 -10.94 18.12 3.80
C CYS A 98 -10.97 19.63 3.47
N PRO A 99 -11.61 20.47 4.30
CA PRO A 99 -11.59 21.93 4.11
C PRO A 99 -10.18 22.53 4.07
N ASP A 100 -9.25 21.93 4.79
CA ASP A 100 -7.86 22.42 4.92
C ASP A 100 -6.94 21.90 3.81
N PHE A 101 -7.44 21.08 2.88
CA PHE A 101 -6.61 20.54 1.81
C PHE A 101 -6.26 21.61 0.77
N PRO A 102 -4.97 21.73 0.36
CA PRO A 102 -3.80 20.99 0.85
C PRO A 102 -3.15 21.61 2.10
N CYS A 103 -3.12 20.86 3.20
CA CYS A 103 -2.46 21.21 4.46
C CYS A 103 -1.02 20.65 4.53
N ASP A 104 -0.25 21.07 5.54
CA ASP A 104 1.17 20.71 5.69
C ASP A 104 1.41 19.20 5.77
N LEU A 105 0.56 18.44 6.47
CA LEU A 105 0.68 16.98 6.53
C LEU A 105 0.65 16.34 5.13
N ILE A 106 -0.20 16.86 4.25
CA ILE A 106 -0.31 16.36 2.88
C ILE A 106 0.84 16.85 2.01
N ARG A 107 1.29 18.11 2.19
CA ARG A 107 2.45 18.65 1.47
C ARG A 107 3.73 17.88 1.80
N GLU A 108 3.97 17.56 3.07
CA GLU A 108 5.14 16.76 3.48
C GLU A 108 5.07 15.33 2.96
N MET A 109 3.88 14.74 2.90
CA MET A 109 3.72 13.41 2.33
C MET A 109 3.92 13.41 0.80
N ASP A 110 3.47 14.44 0.11
CA ASP A 110 3.63 14.60 -1.34
C ASP A 110 5.10 14.76 -1.75
N LYS A 111 5.94 15.39 -0.93
CA LYS A 111 7.40 15.40 -1.15
C LYS A 111 8.01 13.99 -1.23
N LYS A 112 7.43 13.02 -0.51
CA LYS A 112 7.88 11.61 -0.49
C LYS A 112 7.24 10.79 -1.61
N TYR A 113 5.99 11.10 -1.95
CA TYR A 113 5.20 10.45 -3.00
C TYR A 113 4.56 11.54 -3.86
N PRO A 114 5.25 12.06 -4.89
CA PRO A 114 4.85 13.24 -5.68
C PRO A 114 3.72 12.93 -6.68
N ILE A 115 2.67 12.32 -6.15
CA ILE A 115 1.42 11.96 -6.82
C ILE A 115 0.22 12.19 -5.89
N ILE A 116 0.48 12.48 -4.61
CA ILE A 116 -0.55 12.55 -3.58
C ILE A 116 -1.49 13.72 -3.83
N ILE A 117 -0.96 14.92 -4.04
CA ILE A 117 -1.79 16.10 -4.31
C ILE A 117 -2.56 15.89 -5.61
N LYS A 118 -1.87 15.44 -6.67
CA LYS A 118 -2.50 15.13 -7.97
C LYS A 118 -3.63 14.11 -7.84
N ASN A 119 -3.46 13.07 -7.03
CA ASN A 119 -4.50 12.08 -6.80
C ASN A 119 -5.68 12.65 -6.01
N LEU A 120 -5.41 13.43 -4.96
CA LEU A 120 -6.46 14.06 -4.15
C LEU A 120 -7.27 15.07 -4.98
N GLU A 121 -6.61 15.89 -5.79
CA GLU A 121 -7.27 16.78 -6.76
C GLU A 121 -8.13 15.98 -7.75
N ARG A 122 -7.59 14.88 -8.28
CA ARG A 122 -8.33 14.03 -9.21
C ARG A 122 -9.54 13.38 -8.56
N GLN A 123 -9.46 12.94 -7.31
CA GLN A 123 -10.61 12.41 -6.56
C GLN A 123 -11.74 13.44 -6.45
N LYS A 124 -11.39 14.71 -6.20
CA LYS A 124 -12.36 15.82 -6.16
C LYS A 124 -12.97 16.09 -7.53
N GLU A 125 -12.19 16.00 -8.60
CA GLU A 125 -12.64 16.29 -9.97
C GLU A 125 -13.59 15.23 -10.53
N ILE A 126 -13.26 13.94 -10.39
CA ILE A 126 -14.02 12.85 -11.04
C ILE A 126 -14.93 12.05 -10.10
N GLY A 127 -14.90 12.36 -8.81
CA GLY A 127 -15.54 11.56 -7.78
C GLY A 127 -14.71 10.33 -7.40
N LEU A 128 -14.96 9.83 -6.20
CA LEU A 128 -14.12 8.79 -5.61
C LEU A 128 -14.31 7.44 -6.29
N GLU A 129 -15.53 7.11 -6.72
CA GLU A 129 -15.88 5.86 -7.40
C GLU A 129 -15.10 5.72 -8.72
N LYS A 130 -15.18 6.72 -9.60
CA LYS A 130 -14.43 6.72 -10.88
C LYS A 130 -12.93 6.72 -10.67
N TRP A 131 -12.45 7.37 -9.60
CA TRP A 131 -11.04 7.33 -9.25
C TRP A 131 -10.61 5.92 -8.84
N ILE A 132 -11.38 5.24 -7.97
CA ILE A 132 -11.11 3.85 -7.55
C ILE A 132 -11.07 2.92 -8.74
N GLU A 133 -12.04 3.00 -9.66
CA GLU A 133 -12.08 2.15 -10.87
C GLU A 133 -10.79 2.27 -11.70
N LYS A 134 -10.24 3.49 -11.82
CA LYS A 134 -8.96 3.71 -12.51
C LYS A 134 -7.78 3.09 -11.76
N GLN A 135 -7.74 3.22 -10.44
CA GLN A 135 -6.66 2.64 -9.64
C GLN A 135 -6.72 1.10 -9.61
N GLU A 136 -7.92 0.52 -9.59
CA GLU A 136 -8.12 -0.94 -9.71
C GLU A 136 -7.57 -1.48 -11.03
N LYS A 137 -7.82 -0.77 -12.15
CA LYS A 137 -7.24 -1.13 -13.46
C LYS A 137 -5.72 -1.08 -13.45
N LEU A 138 -5.12 -0.06 -12.82
CA LEU A 138 -3.66 0.02 -12.67
C LEU A 138 -3.12 -1.15 -11.82
N ALA A 139 -3.80 -1.49 -10.74
CA ALA A 139 -3.40 -2.60 -9.86
C ALA A 139 -3.50 -3.96 -10.57
N GLN A 140 -4.54 -4.18 -11.39
CA GLN A 140 -4.70 -5.38 -12.20
C GLN A 140 -3.62 -5.53 -13.28
N ALA A 141 -3.12 -4.42 -13.81
CA ALA A 141 -1.97 -4.40 -14.70
C ALA A 141 -0.62 -4.58 -13.96
N ALA A 142 -0.66 -4.95 -12.67
CA ALA A 142 0.49 -5.19 -11.80
C ALA A 142 1.43 -3.99 -11.62
N HIS A 143 0.90 -2.76 -11.77
CA HIS A 143 1.66 -1.56 -11.45
C HIS A 143 1.75 -1.34 -9.94
N SER A 144 2.83 -0.69 -9.53
CA SER A 144 3.05 -0.15 -8.20
C SER A 144 3.43 1.33 -8.27
N TYR A 145 3.26 2.06 -7.17
CA TYR A 145 3.75 3.44 -7.10
C TYR A 145 5.26 3.54 -7.32
N GLN A 146 6.04 2.50 -7.02
CA GLN A 146 7.47 2.50 -7.31
C GLN A 146 7.79 2.45 -8.80
N GLU A 147 6.88 1.93 -9.62
CA GLU A 147 7.01 1.93 -11.09
C GLU A 147 6.43 3.22 -11.66
N ILE A 148 5.24 3.62 -11.19
CA ILE A 148 4.53 4.82 -11.67
C ILE A 148 5.31 6.11 -11.39
N LEU A 149 6.04 6.20 -10.27
CA LEU A 149 6.78 7.40 -9.88
C LEU A 149 8.18 7.52 -10.50
N LYS A 150 8.61 6.53 -11.30
CA LYS A 150 9.91 6.55 -11.99
C LYS A 150 9.85 7.13 -13.40
N GLU A 151 8.65 7.45 -13.88
CA GLU A 151 8.37 8.15 -15.14
C GLU A 151 8.19 9.66 -14.88
#